data_AF-A0A534GIY3-F1
#
_entry.id   AF-A0A534GIY3-F1
#
_cell.length_a   1.000
_cell.length_b   1.000
_cell.length_c   1.000
_cell.angle_alpha   90.00
_cell.angle_beta   90.00
_cell.angle_gamma   90.00
#
_symmetry.space_group_name_H-M   'P 1'
#
loop_
_entity.id
_entity.type
_entity.pdbx_description
1 polymer ?
#
loop_
_entity_poly.entity_id
_entity_poly.type
_entity_poly.pdbx_seq_one_letter_code
_entity_poly.pdbx_strand_id
1 'polypeptide(L)'
;MEIPNKLNSVLWDCKTADDIYERLHRKRCLSKDGQEDRAAAVASIEEGEAEWRRDLADPGFCGGSREWYVIAALMRGGYLNNRARKLMAASLITAEQPWWQFWR
;
A
#
# COMPACT_ATOMS: atom_id res chain seq x y z
N MET A 1 -6.97 4.19 -13.57
CA MET A 1 -5.82 5.10 -13.36
C MET A 1 -5.64 5.29 -11.87
N GLU A 2 -4.48 4.95 -11.33
CA GLU A 2 -4.14 5.15 -9.91
C GLU A 2 -3.76 6.61 -9.65
N ILE A 3 -4.22 7.17 -8.52
CA ILE A 3 -3.75 8.47 -8.04
C ILE A 3 -2.68 8.21 -6.98
N PRO A 4 -1.41 8.62 -7.22
CA PRO A 4 -0.35 8.49 -6.23
C PRO A 4 -0.74 9.19 -4.93
N ASN A 5 -0.67 8.46 -3.83
CA ASN A 5 -1.01 8.98 -2.50
C ASN A 5 0.15 8.82 -1.52
N LYS A 6 0.10 9.55 -0.41
CA LYS A 6 1.20 9.56 0.57
C LYS A 6 1.43 8.19 1.20
N LEU A 7 0.41 7.34 1.33
CA LEU A 7 0.62 5.99 1.87
C LEU A 7 1.43 5.12 0.91
N ASN A 8 1.21 5.21 -0.41
CA ASN A 8 2.06 4.52 -1.38
C ASN A 8 3.53 4.94 -1.23
N SER A 9 3.81 6.24 -1.10
CA SER A 9 5.19 6.73 -0.92
C SER A 9 5.87 6.23 0.36
N VAL A 10 5.08 5.91 1.40
CA VAL A 10 5.60 5.33 2.64
C VAL A 10 6.10 3.90 2.42
N LEU A 11 5.52 3.19 1.46
CA LEU A 11 5.77 1.76 1.18
C LEU A 11 6.72 1.52 0.01
N TRP A 12 6.94 2.53 -0.85
CA TRP A 12 7.71 2.43 -2.10
C TRP A 12 9.09 1.76 -1.98
N ASP A 13 9.82 2.02 -0.90
CA ASP A 13 11.17 1.49 -0.68
C ASP A 13 11.18 0.12 0.03
N CYS A 14 10.03 -0.36 0.52
CA CYS A 14 9.91 -1.64 1.21
C CYS A 14 10.00 -2.80 0.21
N LYS A 15 10.72 -3.87 0.57
CA LYS A 15 11.00 -5.00 -0.33
C LYS A 15 10.28 -6.29 0.05
N THR A 16 9.96 -6.46 1.32
CA THR A 16 9.32 -7.67 1.86
C THR A 16 8.03 -7.34 2.59
N ALA A 17 7.18 -8.34 2.79
CA ALA A 17 5.96 -8.19 3.58
C ALA A 17 6.25 -7.77 5.03
N ASP A 18 7.31 -8.32 5.62
CA ASP A 18 7.80 -7.91 6.94
C ASP A 18 8.25 -6.44 6.95
N ASP A 19 9.00 -5.98 5.94
CA ASP A 19 9.42 -4.56 5.86
C ASP A 19 8.21 -3.63 5.79
N ILE A 20 7.20 -4.00 5.00
CA ILE A 20 5.94 -3.25 4.87
C ILE A 20 5.23 -3.18 6.22
N TYR A 21 5.10 -4.31 6.92
CA TYR A 21 4.49 -4.38 8.24
C TYR A 21 5.24 -3.47 9.24
N GLU A 22 6.56 -3.62 9.34
CA GLU A 22 7.39 -2.83 10.26
C GLU A 22 7.34 -1.34 9.93
N ARG A 23 7.29 -1.00 8.64
CA ARG A 23 7.13 0.38 8.18
C ARG A 23 5.78 0.96 8.59
N LEU A 24 4.69 0.23 8.40
CA LEU A 24 3.34 0.64 8.79
C LEU A 24 3.23 0.78 10.31
N HIS A 25 3.83 -0.16 11.06
CA HIS A 25 3.90 -0.11 12.52
C HIS A 25 4.64 1.15 12.99
N ARG A 26 5.86 1.38 12.50
CA ARG A 26 6.68 2.57 12.83
C ARG A 26 5.99 3.88 12.47
N LYS A 27 5.27 3.93 11.35
CA LYS A 27 4.51 5.11 10.91
C LYS A 27 3.14 5.24 11.59
N ARG A 28 2.82 4.34 12.54
CA ARG A 28 1.56 4.29 13.30
C ARG A 28 0.33 4.21 12.39
N CYS A 29 0.41 3.39 11.36
CA CYS A 29 -0.62 3.21 10.33
C CYS A 29 -1.48 1.95 10.53
N LEU A 30 -1.04 1.00 11.37
CA LEU A 30 -1.79 -0.20 11.69
C LEU A 30 -2.96 0.08 12.64
N SER A 31 -4.08 -0.61 12.43
CA SER A 31 -5.20 -0.70 13.38
C SER A 31 -4.77 -1.48 14.63
N LYS A 32 -5.68 -1.57 15.62
CA LYS A 32 -5.44 -2.40 16.81
C LYS A 32 -5.30 -3.87 16.40
N ASP A 33 -6.24 -4.36 15.59
CA ASP A 33 -6.23 -5.73 15.08
C ASP A 33 -4.95 -6.03 14.30
N GLY A 34 -4.49 -5.09 13.47
CA GLY A 34 -3.23 -5.23 12.74
C GLY A 34 -1.98 -5.20 13.62
N GLN A 35 -2.06 -4.71 14.86
CA GLN A 35 -0.95 -4.77 15.83
C GLN A 35 -1.02 -6.04 16.69
N GLU A 36 -2.22 -6.50 17.02
CA GLU A 36 -2.46 -7.68 17.85
C GLU A 36 -2.23 -8.99 17.10
N ASP A 37 -2.52 -9.01 15.78
CA ASP A 37 -2.28 -10.17 14.92
C ASP A 37 -1.36 -9.82 13.74
N ARG A 38 -0.06 -9.78 14.04
CA ARG A 38 1.00 -9.57 13.03
C ARG A 38 0.93 -10.60 11.90
N ALA A 39 0.69 -11.87 12.23
CA ALA A 39 0.72 -12.94 11.24
C ALA A 39 -0.38 -12.76 10.19
N ALA A 40 -1.60 -12.43 10.62
CA ALA A 40 -2.70 -12.16 9.70
C ALA A 40 -2.48 -10.88 8.87
N ALA A 41 -1.92 -9.83 9.47
CA ALA A 41 -1.57 -8.60 8.74
C ALA A 41 -0.50 -8.85 7.66
N VAL A 42 0.54 -9.66 7.96
CA VAL A 42 1.57 -10.05 7.00
C VAL A 42 0.99 -10.93 5.90
N ALA A 43 0.15 -11.92 6.23
CA ALA A 43 -0.52 -12.75 5.23
C ALA A 43 -1.39 -11.91 4.26
N SER A 44 -2.06 -10.87 4.77
CA SER A 44 -2.83 -9.94 3.93
C SER A 44 -1.94 -9.12 2.99
N ILE A 45 -0.73 -8.75 3.42
CA ILE A 45 0.26 -8.09 2.54
C ILE A 45 0.69 -9.04 1.42
N GLU A 46 1.01 -10.29 1.76
CA GLU A 46 1.42 -11.31 0.79
C GLU A 46 0.29 -11.61 -0.22
N GLU A 47 -0.96 -11.65 0.23
CA GLU A 47 -2.13 -11.79 -0.64
C GLU A 47 -2.22 -10.66 -1.66
N GLY A 48 -2.07 -9.41 -1.21
CA GLY A 48 -2.05 -8.24 -2.10
C GLY A 48 -0.90 -8.29 -3.11
N GLU A 49 0.31 -8.69 -2.68
CA GLU A 49 1.42 -8.88 -3.61
C GLU A 49 1.19 -10.01 -4.60
N ALA A 50 0.58 -11.12 -4.18
CA ALA A 50 0.24 -12.23 -5.06
C ALA A 50 -0.82 -11.82 -6.09
N GLU A 51 -1.81 -11.03 -5.69
CA GLU A 51 -2.81 -10.43 -6.59
C GLU A 51 -2.14 -9.53 -7.63
N TRP A 52 -1.27 -8.62 -7.19
CA TRP A 52 -0.50 -7.76 -8.09
C TRP A 52 0.35 -8.55 -9.08
N ARG A 53 1.05 -9.61 -8.64
CA ARG A 53 1.86 -10.46 -9.54
C ARG A 53 1.00 -11.19 -10.57
N ARG A 54 -0.20 -11.67 -10.18
CA ARG A 54 -1.13 -12.32 -11.10
C ARG A 54 -1.58 -11.35 -12.19
N ASP A 55 -1.95 -10.15 -11.81
CA ASP A 55 -2.43 -9.13 -12.74
C ASP A 55 -1.30 -8.61 -13.64
N LEU A 56 -0.09 -8.42 -13.10
CA LEU A 56 1.09 -8.01 -13.88
C LEU A 56 1.49 -9.04 -14.95
N ALA A 57 1.17 -10.32 -14.74
CA ALA A 57 1.43 -11.38 -15.71
C ALA A 57 0.46 -11.35 -16.91
N ASP A 58 -0.63 -10.58 -16.86
CA ASP A 58 -1.56 -10.38 -17.97
C ASP A 58 -1.00 -9.34 -18.96
N PRO A 59 -0.75 -9.69 -20.24
CA PRO A 59 -0.23 -8.79 -21.26
C PRO A 59 -1.11 -7.56 -21.55
N GLY A 60 -2.39 -7.59 -21.17
CA GLY A 60 -3.33 -6.48 -21.32
C GLY A 60 -3.43 -5.56 -20.11
N PHE A 61 -2.65 -5.81 -19.06
CA PHE A 61 -2.81 -5.13 -17.78
C PHE A 61 -2.25 -3.70 -17.80
N CYS A 62 -3.15 -2.73 -17.57
CA CYS A 62 -2.86 -1.32 -17.34
C CYS A 62 -3.36 -0.90 -15.94
N GLY A 63 -2.96 -1.61 -14.88
CA GLY A 63 -3.47 -1.38 -13.52
C GLY A 63 -2.49 -0.72 -12.53
N GLY A 64 -2.76 -0.92 -11.24
CA GLY A 64 -2.12 -0.18 -10.14
C GLY A 64 -0.73 -0.71 -9.74
N SER A 65 -0.01 0.12 -8.98
CA SER A 65 1.27 -0.21 -8.33
C SER A 65 1.14 -1.38 -7.34
N ARG A 66 2.27 -2.05 -7.01
CA ARG A 66 2.31 -3.09 -5.97
C ARG A 66 1.70 -2.59 -4.66
N GLU A 67 2.05 -1.37 -4.28
CA GLU A 67 1.61 -0.73 -3.05
C GLU A 67 0.10 -0.54 -3.01
N TRP A 68 -0.53 -0.24 -4.15
CA TRP A 68 -1.98 -0.14 -4.25
C TRP A 68 -2.67 -1.44 -3.85
N TYR A 69 -2.22 -2.58 -4.38
CA TYR A 69 -2.79 -3.89 -4.07
C TYR A 69 -2.59 -4.26 -2.60
N VAL A 70 -1.40 -4.02 -2.07
CA VAL A 70 -1.08 -4.25 -0.65
C VAL A 70 -1.99 -3.42 0.25
N ILE A 71 -2.16 -2.13 -0.05
CA ILE A 71 -3.03 -1.24 0.73
C ILE A 71 -4.50 -1.70 0.61
N ALA A 72 -4.94 -2.09 -0.58
CA ALA A 72 -6.30 -2.60 -0.79
C ALA A 72 -6.56 -3.87 0.04
N ALA A 73 -5.62 -4.83 0.05
CA ALA A 73 -5.73 -6.04 0.85
C ALA A 73 -5.79 -5.73 2.35
N LEU A 74 -4.88 -4.89 2.86
CA LEU A 74 -4.88 -4.46 4.27
C LEU A 74 -6.14 -3.69 4.66
N MET A 75 -6.73 -2.92 3.74
CA MET A 75 -8.02 -2.27 3.95
C MET A 75 -9.16 -3.28 4.05
N ARG A 76 -9.22 -4.27 3.15
CA ARG A 76 -10.23 -5.35 3.18
C ARG A 76 -10.14 -6.14 4.48
N GLY A 77 -8.93 -6.40 4.96
CA GLY A 77 -8.67 -7.08 6.24
C GLY A 77 -8.86 -6.23 7.50
N GLY A 78 -9.14 -4.93 7.38
CA GLY A 78 -9.32 -4.05 8.55
C GLY A 78 -8.03 -3.70 9.31
N TYR A 79 -6.87 -3.95 8.71
CA TYR A 79 -5.56 -3.78 9.36
C TYR A 79 -5.00 -2.35 9.33
N LEU A 80 -5.68 -1.42 8.64
CA LEU A 80 -5.30 -0.01 8.54
C LEU A 80 -6.17 0.90 9.41
N ASN A 81 -5.52 1.83 10.11
CA ASN A 81 -6.21 2.80 10.97
C ASN A 81 -6.58 4.11 10.24
N ASN A 82 -7.19 5.03 10.98
CA ASN A 82 -7.60 6.35 10.47
C ASN A 82 -6.43 7.21 9.95
N ARG A 83 -5.22 7.06 10.50
CA ARG A 83 -4.04 7.78 10.00
C ARG A 83 -3.64 7.27 8.62
N ALA A 84 -3.64 5.96 8.40
CA ALA A 84 -3.41 5.38 7.09
C ALA A 84 -4.43 5.88 6.05
N ARG A 85 -5.72 5.87 6.40
CA ARG A 85 -6.80 6.39 5.54
C ARG A 85 -6.60 7.86 5.18
N LYS A 86 -6.17 8.70 6.13
CA LYS A 86 -5.82 10.11 5.87
C LYS A 86 -4.63 10.25 4.90
N LEU A 87 -3.62 9.39 5.01
CA LEU A 87 -2.48 9.39 4.09
C LEU A 87 -2.87 8.93 2.68
N MET A 88 -3.83 8.02 2.56
CA MET A 88 -4.40 7.64 1.26
C MET A 88 -5.20 8.75 0.62
N ALA A 89 -6.02 9.46 1.40
CA ALA A 89 -6.78 10.62 0.91
C ALA A 89 -5.87 11.80 0.53
N ALA A 90 -4.67 11.87 1.10
CA ALA A 90 -3.67 12.87 0.75
C ALA A 90 -2.96 12.48 -0.56
N SER A 91 -3.46 13.04 -1.67
CA SER A 91 -2.79 12.98 -2.97
C SER A 91 -1.35 13.51 -2.87
N LEU A 92 -0.44 12.86 -3.58
CA LEU A 92 0.92 13.39 -3.84
C LEU A 92 0.91 14.42 -4.98
N ILE A 93 -0.17 14.46 -5.77
CA ILE A 93 -0.44 15.54 -6.71
C ILE A 93 -0.94 16.73 -5.89
N THR A 94 -0.02 17.48 -5.31
CA THR A 94 -0.27 18.89 -5.01
C THR A 94 -0.23 19.65 -6.33
N ALA A 95 -0.94 20.77 -6.44
CA ALA A 95 -0.99 21.60 -7.66
C ALA A 95 0.40 22.09 -8.15
N GLU A 96 1.48 21.78 -7.43
CA GLU A 96 2.86 22.25 -7.64
C GLU A 96 3.84 21.14 -8.07
N GLN A 97 3.45 19.86 -8.09
CA GLN A 97 4.36 18.74 -8.39
C GLN A 97 3.85 17.92 -9.59
N PRO A 98 4.59 17.85 -10.71
CA PRO A 98 4.13 17.13 -11.88
C PRO A 98 4.10 15.61 -11.67
N TRP A 99 2.97 15.00 -12.04
CA TRP A 99 2.68 13.57 -11.86
C TRP A 99 3.67 12.62 -12.56
N TRP A 100 4.41 13.09 -13.56
CA TRP A 100 5.42 12.31 -14.30
C TRP A 100 6.73 12.06 -13.52
N GLN A 101 6.97 12.76 -12.40
CA GLN A 101 8.16 12.52 -11.58
C GLN A 101 8.06 11.24 -10.72
N PHE A 102 6.88 10.64 -10.61
CA PHE A 102 6.62 9.44 -9.82
C PHE A 102 6.71 8.13 -10.63
N TRP A 103 6.93 8.22 -11.94
CA TRP A 103 7.08 7.07 -12.82
C TRP A 103 8.41 7.18 -13.57
N ARG A 104 9.48 6.62 -13.00
CA ARG A 104 10.79 6.42 -13.63
C ARG A 104 11.19 4.95 -13.55
#